data_AF-A0A165MUS0-F1
#
_entry.id   AF-A0A165MUS0-F1
#
_cell.length_a   1.000
_cell.length_b   1.000
_cell.length_c   1.000
_cell.angle_alpha   90.00
_cell.angle_beta   90.00
_cell.angle_gamma   90.00
#
_symmetry.space_group_name_H-M   'P 1'
#
loop_
_entity.id
_entity.type
_entity.pdbx_description
1 polymer ?
#
loop_
_entity_poly.entity_id
_entity_poly.type
_entity_poly.pdbx_seq_one_letter_code
_entity_poly.pdbx_strand_id
1 'polypeptide(L)'
;WTEVDSRIMVRVLSKEKEDGKQADGGWKKGSWTAVVNELKKQGSTKDPAKTVQKCIDHWAVLKSSFVAVQRLWALSGFGWDDSQKIVTATDEVWDAYLAYAHWRKNAILLYDEMLFLVDGLVATVAGAFH
;
A
#
# COMPACT_ATOMS: atom_id res chain seq x y z
N TRP A 1 10.04 -8.98 -3.50
CA TRP A 1 8.97 -8.37 -4.32
C TRP A 1 9.54 -7.21 -5.09
N THR A 2 9.28 -7.13 -6.39
CA THR A 2 9.65 -5.97 -7.20
C THR A 2 8.49 -4.97 -7.22
N GLU A 3 8.78 -3.73 -7.59
CA GLU A 3 7.78 -2.70 -7.80
C GLU A 3 6.73 -3.11 -8.87
N VAL A 4 7.16 -3.78 -9.95
CA VAL A 4 6.26 -4.35 -10.96
C VAL A 4 5.29 -5.36 -10.35
N ASP A 5 5.77 -6.19 -9.41
CA ASP A 5 4.92 -7.16 -8.72
C ASP A 5 3.87 -6.50 -7.84
N SER A 6 4.25 -5.45 -7.11
CA SER A 6 3.33 -4.66 -6.30
C SER A 6 2.26 -3.99 -7.17
N ARG A 7 2.65 -3.41 -8.31
CA ARG A 7 1.71 -2.84 -9.29
C ARG A 7 0.69 -3.87 -9.79
N ILE A 8 1.17 -5.06 -10.17
CA ILE A 8 0.28 -6.13 -10.64
C ILE A 8 -0.72 -6.50 -9.54
N MET A 9 -0.26 -6.69 -8.31
CA MET A 9 -1.12 -7.03 -7.17
C MET A 9 -2.20 -5.97 -6.94
N VAL A 10 -1.80 -4.70 -6.78
CA VAL A 10 -2.73 -3.59 -6.53
C VAL A 10 -3.74 -3.42 -7.66
N ARG A 11 -3.29 -3.55 -8.92
CA ARG A 11 -4.19 -3.49 -10.09
C ARG A 11 -5.23 -4.61 -10.08
N VAL A 12 -4.83 -5.84 -9.79
CA VAL A 12 -5.76 -6.99 -9.72
C VAL A 12 -6.75 -6.79 -8.58
N LEU A 13 -6.26 -6.39 -7.41
CA LEU A 13 -7.13 -6.13 -6.26
C LEU A 13 -8.11 -4.98 -6.55
N SER A 14 -7.69 -3.93 -7.26
CA SER A 14 -8.58 -2.82 -7.62
C SER A 14 -9.78 -3.30 -8.44
N LYS A 15 -9.55 -4.15 -9.44
CA LYS A 15 -10.62 -4.79 -10.22
C LYS A 15 -11.51 -5.69 -9.36
N GLU A 16 -10.91 -6.45 -8.45
CA GLU A 16 -11.67 -7.30 -7.55
C GLU A 16 -12.55 -6.48 -6.58
N LYS A 17 -12.14 -5.25 -6.21
CA LYS A 17 -12.97 -4.31 -5.44
C LYS A 17 -14.15 -3.79 -6.26
N GLU A 18 -13.91 -3.39 -7.51
CA GLU A 18 -14.96 -2.97 -8.45
C GLU A 18 -16.00 -4.07 -8.67
N ASP A 19 -15.57 -5.34 -8.70
CA ASP A 19 -16.44 -6.52 -8.79
C ASP A 19 -17.17 -6.87 -7.48
N GLY A 20 -17.03 -6.08 -6.41
CA GLY A 20 -17.67 -6.33 -5.11
C GLY A 20 -17.11 -7.56 -4.38
N LYS A 21 -15.87 -7.96 -4.65
CA LYS A 21 -15.22 -9.13 -4.03
C LYS A 21 -14.41 -8.78 -2.77
N GLN A 22 -14.40 -7.52 -2.39
CA GLN A 22 -13.91 -7.04 -1.09
C GLN A 22 -15.09 -7.00 -0.09
N ALA A 23 -14.89 -7.49 1.13
CA ALA A 23 -15.87 -7.45 2.22
C ALA A 23 -15.22 -6.87 3.48
N ASP A 24 -15.98 -6.63 4.56
CA ASP A 24 -15.47 -6.05 5.82
C ASP A 24 -14.27 -6.81 6.41
N GLY A 25 -14.20 -8.12 6.19
CA GLY A 25 -13.07 -8.99 6.58
C GLY A 25 -11.85 -8.97 5.64
N GLY A 26 -11.86 -8.12 4.60
CA GLY A 26 -10.81 -8.03 3.59
C GLY A 26 -11.16 -8.75 2.28
N TRP A 27 -10.19 -9.47 1.73
CA TRP A 27 -10.27 -10.07 0.38
C TRP A 27 -10.68 -11.54 0.41
N LYS A 28 -11.56 -11.94 -0.51
CA LYS A 28 -11.93 -13.34 -0.71
C LYS A 28 -10.73 -14.17 -1.17
N LYS A 29 -10.74 -15.48 -0.86
CA LYS A 29 -9.69 -16.42 -1.30
C LYS A 29 -9.46 -16.39 -2.82
N GLY A 30 -10.54 -16.24 -3.60
CA GLY A 30 -10.49 -16.13 -5.06
C GLY A 30 -9.69 -14.92 -5.57
N SER A 31 -9.75 -13.79 -4.86
CA SER A 31 -9.00 -12.57 -5.22
C SER A 31 -7.50 -12.79 -5.11
N TRP A 32 -7.04 -13.51 -4.07
CA TRP A 32 -5.63 -13.87 -3.95
C TRP A 32 -5.18 -14.87 -5.01
N THR A 33 -6.05 -15.81 -5.41
CA THR A 33 -5.77 -16.70 -6.54
C THR A 33 -5.64 -15.91 -7.84
N ALA A 34 -6.47 -14.91 -8.08
CA ALA A 34 -6.36 -14.02 -9.24
C ALA A 34 -5.02 -13.27 -9.27
N VAL A 35 -4.59 -12.73 -8.11
CA VAL A 35 -3.28 -12.08 -7.97
C VAL A 35 -2.14 -13.03 -8.32
N VAL A 36 -2.14 -14.25 -7.77
CA VAL A 36 -1.10 -15.26 -8.04
C VAL A 36 -1.05 -15.62 -9.52
N ASN A 37 -2.21 -15.78 -10.17
CA ASN A 37 -2.28 -16.14 -11.58
C ASN A 37 -1.76 -15.02 -12.48
N GLU A 38 -2.11 -13.77 -12.19
CA GLU A 38 -1.62 -12.63 -12.98
C GLU A 38 -0.11 -12.44 -12.78
N LEU A 39 0.40 -12.59 -11.56
CA LEU A 39 1.85 -12.54 -11.30
C LEU A 39 2.60 -13.60 -12.12
N LYS A 40 2.09 -14.85 -12.16
CA LYS A 40 2.68 -15.91 -12.98
C LYS A 40 2.63 -15.57 -14.47
N LYS A 41 1.48 -15.08 -14.96
CA LYS A 41 1.28 -14.69 -16.36
C LYS A 41 2.25 -13.60 -16.79
N GLN A 42 2.55 -12.65 -15.91
CA GLN A 42 3.49 -11.55 -16.16
C GLN A 42 4.96 -11.94 -15.95
N GLY A 43 5.27 -13.25 -15.89
CA GLY A 43 6.64 -13.74 -15.75
C GLY A 43 7.23 -13.55 -14.35
N SER A 44 6.41 -13.22 -13.35
CA SER A 44 6.85 -13.10 -11.96
C SER A 44 6.93 -14.48 -11.30
N THR A 45 7.82 -15.31 -11.85
CA THR A 45 8.03 -16.72 -11.50
C THR A 45 9.17 -16.92 -10.51
N LYS A 46 9.73 -15.83 -9.94
CA LYS A 46 10.90 -15.88 -9.05
C LYS A 46 10.74 -16.88 -7.91
N ASP A 47 11.84 -17.58 -7.63
CA ASP A 47 12.02 -18.42 -6.45
C ASP A 47 12.29 -17.51 -5.22
N PRO A 48 11.57 -17.66 -4.11
CA PRO A 48 10.58 -18.69 -3.84
C PRO A 48 9.18 -18.34 -4.35
N ALA A 49 8.50 -19.34 -4.91
CA ALA A 49 7.19 -19.20 -5.55
C ALA A 49 6.19 -18.33 -4.77
N LYS A 50 5.49 -17.45 -5.48
CA LYS A 50 4.50 -16.52 -4.92
C LYS A 50 3.18 -17.24 -4.67
N THR A 51 3.10 -17.89 -3.53
CA THR A 51 1.86 -18.54 -3.05
C THR A 51 0.82 -17.50 -2.65
N VAL A 52 -0.42 -17.94 -2.46
CA VAL A 52 -1.50 -17.11 -1.89
C VAL A 52 -1.07 -16.46 -0.58
N GLN A 53 -0.46 -17.24 0.34
CA GLN A 53 -0.01 -16.70 1.63
C GLN A 53 1.02 -15.59 1.46
N LYS A 54 2.01 -15.76 0.60
CA LYS A 54 3.00 -14.69 0.35
C LYS A 54 2.38 -13.43 -0.25
N CYS A 55 1.33 -13.57 -1.07
CA CYS A 55 0.61 -12.42 -1.60
C CYS A 55 -0.13 -11.67 -0.49
N ILE A 56 -0.74 -12.40 0.45
CA ILE A 56 -1.38 -11.83 1.64
C ILE A 56 -0.36 -11.10 2.51
N ASP A 57 0.78 -11.73 2.79
CA ASP A 57 1.84 -11.14 3.62
C ASP A 57 2.39 -9.86 2.98
N HIS A 58 2.62 -9.89 1.66
CA HIS A 58 3.09 -8.72 0.92
C HIS A 58 2.05 -7.58 0.91
N TRP A 59 0.77 -7.91 0.74
CA TRP A 59 -0.31 -6.94 0.87
C TRP A 59 -0.33 -6.29 2.26
N ALA A 60 -0.13 -7.06 3.33
CA ALA A 60 -0.05 -6.54 4.69
C ALA A 60 1.12 -5.55 4.87
N VAL A 61 2.27 -5.81 4.24
CA VAL A 61 3.41 -4.89 4.23
C VAL A 61 3.08 -3.61 3.46
N LEU A 62 2.46 -3.71 2.27
CA LEU A 62 2.03 -2.55 1.49
C LEU A 62 1.02 -1.68 2.26
N LYS A 63 0.01 -2.31 2.86
CA LYS A 63 -1.00 -1.63 3.67
C LYS A 63 -0.37 -0.95 4.90
N SER A 64 0.53 -1.62 5.60
CA SER A 64 1.21 -1.04 6.77
C SER A 64 2.08 0.15 6.40
N SER A 65 2.78 0.07 5.26
CA SER A 65 3.57 1.17 4.70
C SER A 65 2.70 2.39 4.38
N PHE A 66 1.57 2.16 3.70
CA PHE A 66 0.59 3.19 3.39
C PHE A 66 0.06 3.88 4.67
N VAL A 67 -0.37 3.08 5.66
CA VAL A 67 -0.87 3.62 6.94
C VAL A 67 0.21 4.38 7.71
N ALA A 68 1.47 3.94 7.67
CA ALA A 68 2.57 4.65 8.34
C ALA A 68 2.76 6.06 7.75
N VAL A 69 2.72 6.20 6.43
CA VAL A 69 2.82 7.50 5.77
C VAL A 69 1.59 8.36 6.00
N GLN A 70 0.38 7.80 5.97
CA GLN A 70 -0.83 8.54 6.37
C GLN A 70 -0.68 9.17 7.76
N ARG A 71 -0.14 8.40 8.71
CA ARG A 71 0.12 8.89 10.07
C ARG A 71 1.18 9.99 10.08
N LEU A 72 2.27 9.84 9.33
CA LEU A 72 3.31 10.86 9.25
C LEU A 72 2.76 12.16 8.65
N TRP A 73 2.00 12.07 7.56
CA TRP A 73 1.40 13.23 6.92
C TRP A 73 0.38 13.95 7.83
N ALA A 74 -0.30 13.22 8.71
CA ALA A 74 -1.21 13.80 9.71
C ALA A 74 -0.49 14.49 10.89
N LEU A 75 0.83 14.35 11.04
CA LEU A 75 1.59 15.02 12.10
C LEU A 75 1.94 16.45 11.69
N SER A 76 1.90 17.36 12.66
CA SER A 76 2.31 18.76 12.47
C SER A 76 3.77 18.84 12.00
N GLY A 77 4.04 19.65 10.98
CA GLY A 77 5.38 19.85 10.42
C GLY A 77 5.73 18.89 9.28
N PHE A 78 4.89 17.88 9.01
CA PHE A 78 4.97 17.08 7.80
C PHE A 78 4.03 17.61 6.71
N GLY A 79 4.43 17.41 5.47
CA GLY A 79 3.68 17.73 4.26
C GLY A 79 3.75 16.58 3.27
N TRP A 80 3.18 16.81 2.09
CA TRP A 80 3.09 15.83 1.00
C TRP A 80 3.54 16.45 -0.31
N ASP A 81 4.45 15.77 -1.01
CA ASP A 81 4.77 16.07 -2.41
C ASP A 81 3.99 15.11 -3.29
N ASP A 82 2.93 15.60 -3.93
CA ASP A 82 2.08 14.78 -4.78
C ASP A 82 2.76 14.36 -6.08
N SER A 83 3.74 15.14 -6.57
CA SER A 83 4.46 14.81 -7.80
C SER A 83 5.40 13.62 -7.60
N GLN A 84 6.01 13.54 -6.42
CA GLN A 84 6.95 12.47 -6.05
C GLN A 84 6.31 11.36 -5.22
N LYS A 85 5.08 11.58 -4.73
CA LYS A 85 4.35 10.70 -3.80
C LYS A 85 5.18 10.34 -2.56
N ILE A 86 5.83 11.35 -1.98
CA ILE A 86 6.66 11.25 -0.76
C ILE A 86 6.15 12.18 0.34
N VAL A 87 6.44 11.81 1.59
CA VAL A 87 6.28 12.69 2.74
C VAL A 87 7.44 13.68 2.79
N THR A 88 7.13 14.96 2.95
CA THR A 88 8.12 16.04 3.07
C THR A 88 8.12 16.62 4.48
N ALA A 89 9.28 16.98 5.01
CA ALA A 89 9.42 17.76 6.24
C ALA A 89 10.81 18.38 6.29
N THR A 90 11.04 19.33 7.20
CA THR A 90 12.38 19.89 7.44
C THR A 90 13.28 18.85 8.12
N ASP A 91 14.59 19.08 8.10
CA ASP A 91 15.56 18.19 8.77
C ASP A 91 15.27 18.11 10.27
N GLU A 92 14.94 19.23 10.90
CA GLU A 92 14.63 19.29 12.34
C GLU A 92 13.39 18.46 12.70
N VAL A 93 12.39 18.44 11.82
CA VAL A 93 11.19 17.61 12.01
C VAL A 93 11.55 16.13 11.83
N TRP A 94 12.33 15.76 10.81
CA TRP A 94 12.77 14.37 10.62
C TRP A 94 13.64 13.84 11.77
N ASP A 95 14.46 14.68 12.38
CA ASP A 95 15.31 14.32 13.53
C ASP A 95 14.50 13.93 14.78
N ALA A 96 13.25 14.41 14.90
CA ALA A 96 12.34 13.95 15.95
C ALA A 96 11.71 12.57 15.65
N TYR A 97 11.81 12.09 14.40
CA TYR A 97 11.17 10.85 13.90
C TYR A 97 12.15 9.92 13.19
N LEU A 98 13.37 9.73 13.74
CA LEU A 98 14.44 8.94 13.14
C LEU A 98 14.03 7.50 12.74
N ALA A 99 13.11 6.87 13.47
CA ALA A 99 12.58 5.54 13.13
C ALA A 99 11.87 5.51 11.76
N TYR A 100 11.38 6.65 11.30
CA TYR A 100 10.66 6.84 10.04
C TYR A 100 11.50 7.53 8.96
N ALA A 101 12.76 7.87 9.25
CA ALA A 101 13.63 8.59 8.31
C ALA A 101 13.83 7.88 6.97
N HIS A 102 13.62 6.56 6.90
CA HIS A 102 13.62 5.84 5.64
C HIS A 102 12.50 6.31 4.69
N TRP A 103 11.36 6.80 5.18
CA TRP A 103 10.29 7.36 4.34
C TRP A 103 10.67 8.67 3.63
N ARG A 104 11.71 9.37 4.09
CA ARG A 104 12.23 10.60 3.47
C ARG A 104 12.63 10.43 2.00
N LYS A 105 13.02 9.22 1.60
CA LYS A 105 13.49 8.91 0.24
C LYS A 105 12.66 7.83 -0.45
N ASN A 106 11.63 7.30 0.21
CA ASN A 106 10.83 6.21 -0.33
C ASN A 106 9.46 6.75 -0.74
N ALA A 107 9.24 6.82 -2.05
CA ALA A 107 7.91 7.05 -2.60
C ALA A 107 6.99 5.91 -2.19
N ILE A 108 5.75 6.25 -1.83
CA ILE A 108 4.71 5.24 -1.82
C ILE A 108 4.30 5.00 -3.26
N LEU A 109 4.82 3.89 -3.79
CA LEU A 109 4.32 3.33 -5.03
C LEU A 109 2.82 3.05 -4.87
N LEU A 110 2.03 3.55 -5.81
CA LEU A 110 0.59 3.27 -5.93
C LEU A 110 -0.26 3.89 -4.81
N TYR A 111 0.11 5.08 -4.32
CA TYR A 111 -0.60 5.75 -3.24
C TYR A 111 -2.11 5.87 -3.52
N ASP A 112 -2.50 6.33 -4.71
CA ASP A 112 -3.90 6.58 -5.06
C ASP A 112 -4.70 5.27 -5.12
N GLU A 113 -4.13 4.20 -5.70
CA GLU A 113 -4.77 2.90 -5.73
C GLU A 113 -4.81 2.23 -4.35
N MET A 114 -3.78 2.44 -3.52
CA MET A 114 -3.77 1.97 -2.14
C MET A 114 -4.85 2.68 -1.31
N LEU A 115 -5.01 3.99 -1.49
CA LEU A 115 -6.09 4.76 -0.88
C LEU A 115 -7.44 4.20 -1.33
N PHE A 116 -7.67 4.03 -2.64
CA PHE A 116 -8.88 3.41 -3.16
C PHE A 116 -9.15 2.04 -2.54
N LEU A 117 -8.15 1.18 -2.37
CA LEU A 117 -8.31 -0.17 -1.84
C LEU A 117 -8.54 -0.23 -0.32
N VAL A 118 -7.98 0.71 0.42
CA VAL A 118 -8.02 0.76 1.89
C VAL A 118 -9.20 1.60 2.40
N ASP A 119 -9.67 2.56 1.60
CA ASP A 119 -10.83 3.38 1.89
C ASP A 119 -12.09 2.51 2.05
N GLY A 120 -12.84 2.75 3.13
CA GLY A 120 -13.97 1.93 3.58
C GLY A 120 -13.64 0.68 4.42
N LEU A 121 -12.38 0.22 4.49
CA LEU A 121 -11.97 -0.91 5.37
C LEU A 121 -11.30 -0.47 6.67
N VAL A 122 -10.77 0.75 6.69
CA VAL A 122 -10.22 1.33 7.91
C VAL A 122 -11.35 2.10 8.58
N ALA A 123 -12.08 1.43 9.47
CA ALA A 123 -12.93 2.13 10.40
C ALA A 123 -12.06 3.15 11.15
N THR A 124 -12.36 4.43 10.96
CA THR A 124 -11.86 5.59 11.74
C THR A 124 -10.42 6.06 11.43
N VAL A 125 -10.28 6.91 10.41
CA VAL A 125 -9.76 8.29 10.59
C VAL A 125 -10.78 9.24 9.95
N ALA A 126 -12.04 9.13 10.36
CA ALA A 126 -13.13 9.98 9.88
C ALA A 126 -13.13 11.36 10.57
N GLY A 127 -11.97 11.97 10.81
CA GLY A 127 -11.93 13.25 11.53
C GLY A 127 -10.64 14.06 11.46
N ALA A 128 -9.66 13.71 10.62
CA ALA A 128 -8.37 14.43 10.62
C ALA A 128 -7.81 14.72 9.22
N PHE A 129 -8.66 14.77 8.20
CA PHE A 129 -8.25 15.22 6.87
C PHE A 129 -8.99 16.54 6.60
N HIS A 130 -8.28 17.64 6.85
CA HIS A 130 -8.70 19.01 6.52
C HIS A 130 -7.96 19.46 5.27
#